data_AF-A0AAU9JCF3-F1
#
_entry.id   AF-A0AAU9JCF3-F1
#
_cell.length_a   1.000
_cell.length_b   1.000
_cell.length_c   1.000
_cell.angle_alpha   90.00
_cell.angle_beta   90.00
_cell.angle_gamma   90.00
#
_symmetry.space_group_name_H-M   'P 1'
#
loop_
_entity.id
_entity.type
_entity.pdbx_description
1 polymer ?
#
loop_
_entity_poly.entity_id
_entity_poly.type
_entity_poly.pdbx_seq_one_letter_code
_entity_poly.pdbx_strand_id
1 'polypeptide(L)'
;MVEAYLKKLSSQIGADNKLPKAINEVLETILGKVTRSLKEKVIAISEEKRNLQAMIEKQKEKLKNNDFDAELRKAKVREIKRQKQELENKLNHIENSLQHLNSLEDFEYKKPNLQNKQARQEYYEDLKRKSEENTRKVKEYQAEQRRRKEKIKEHLEEINRQLEEEKERKQLEKEGKNAIFEIEYKQELERMQENKMRRQQELEEMKRREIELAEIKKQKPLYQKMQEKFLQDVEMPELEKRKAELAKKRLLFQPLSKDDLAEHSKWYSQLRKEHNAQTDKEMTQKSIDHQMNQLGVSKNYKLEKSIDEKEKSIQDKLKLVDRKIKYADLVREMFTPSIDKFKQKELELRVEKLKHPVRKEILKSSQEKSFVESYSDGEGKKMWKPRKYPKNPLIPEEKNKKEPVLIDYLGERRKAREDAASKSGTARKHNVDWEEDLNLELTNEQKAERIKAKAEKIEKEARRKELLLNSTTPNNLSTLEKSEDVNQMLISSIRAKLAVLEHVSN
;
A
#
# COMPACT_ATOMS: atom_id res chain seq x y z
N MET A 1 -31.13 -59.01 14.42
CA MET A 1 -32.13 -59.44 15.42
C MET A 1 -33.52 -58.87 15.16
N VAL A 2 -33.67 -57.54 14.97
CA VAL A 2 -34.99 -56.90 14.73
C VAL A 2 -35.68 -57.42 13.47
N GLU A 3 -34.97 -57.55 12.35
CA GLU A 3 -35.56 -58.06 11.09
C GLU A 3 -36.07 -59.51 11.21
N ALA A 4 -35.34 -60.36 11.93
CA ALA A 4 -35.74 -61.76 12.15
C ALA A 4 -37.00 -61.84 13.05
N TYR A 5 -37.11 -60.96 14.04
CA TYR A 5 -38.27 -60.85 14.90
C TYR A 5 -39.50 -60.31 14.15
N LEU A 6 -39.33 -59.28 13.31
CA LEU A 6 -40.41 -58.72 12.48
C LEU A 6 -40.92 -59.71 11.44
N LYS A 7 -40.03 -60.49 10.80
CA LYS A 7 -40.41 -61.58 9.89
C LYS A 7 -41.19 -62.69 10.59
N LYS A 8 -40.83 -63.01 11.84
CA LYS A 8 -41.53 -64.02 12.65
C LYS A 8 -42.92 -63.54 13.10
N LEU A 9 -43.07 -62.26 13.43
CA LEU A 9 -44.37 -61.66 13.76
C LEU A 9 -45.29 -61.53 12.54
N SER A 10 -44.75 -61.16 11.37
CA SER A 10 -45.56 -61.07 10.15
C SER A 10 -46.07 -62.43 9.69
N SER A 11 -45.27 -63.50 9.83
CA SER A 11 -45.72 -64.86 9.51
C SER A 11 -46.78 -65.37 10.49
N GLN A 12 -46.73 -64.97 11.77
CA GLN A 12 -47.75 -65.31 12.76
C GLN A 12 -49.10 -64.61 12.53
N ILE A 13 -49.10 -63.43 11.92
CA ILE A 13 -50.32 -62.59 11.73
C ILE A 13 -50.91 -62.77 10.31
N GLY A 14 -50.25 -63.54 9.44
CA GLY A 14 -50.69 -63.73 8.04
C GLY A 14 -50.61 -62.46 7.20
N ALA A 15 -49.79 -61.49 7.62
CA ALA A 15 -49.63 -60.22 6.92
C ALA A 15 -48.62 -60.36 5.76
N ASP A 16 -48.96 -59.80 4.60
CA ASP A 16 -48.07 -59.73 3.45
C ASP A 16 -46.71 -59.12 3.80
N ASN A 17 -45.65 -59.57 3.09
CA ASN A 17 -44.26 -59.08 3.20
C ASN A 17 -44.08 -57.55 3.06
N LYS A 18 -45.16 -56.80 2.78
CA LYS A 18 -45.21 -55.34 2.75
C LYS A 18 -45.17 -54.72 4.14
N LEU A 19 -45.75 -55.37 5.16
CA LEU A 19 -45.82 -54.81 6.53
C LEU A 19 -44.42 -54.71 7.20
N PRO A 20 -43.55 -55.74 7.15
CA PRO A 20 -42.19 -55.62 7.69
C PRO A 20 -41.34 -54.54 7.01
N LYS A 21 -41.53 -54.34 5.69
CA LYS A 21 -40.84 -53.28 4.94
C LYS A 21 -41.26 -51.89 5.41
N ALA A 22 -42.57 -51.65 5.53
CA ALA A 22 -43.09 -50.37 6.03
C ALA A 22 -42.62 -50.07 7.46
N ILE A 23 -42.57 -51.09 8.33
CA ILE A 23 -42.04 -50.94 9.71
C ILE A 23 -40.54 -50.59 9.68
N ASN A 24 -39.75 -51.27 8.84
CA ASN A 24 -38.33 -50.95 8.69
C ASN A 24 -38.10 -49.53 8.16
N GLU A 25 -38.85 -49.07 7.16
CA GLU A 25 -38.76 -47.70 6.64
C GLU A 25 -39.07 -46.64 7.70
N VAL A 26 -40.10 -46.89 8.54
CA VAL A 26 -40.43 -46.01 9.67
C VAL A 26 -39.32 -46.02 10.71
N LEU A 27 -38.78 -47.19 11.05
CA LEU A 27 -37.67 -47.33 11.99
C LEU A 27 -36.40 -46.65 11.50
N GLU A 28 -36.05 -46.79 10.22
CA GLU A 28 -34.93 -46.08 9.59
C GLU A 28 -35.14 -44.57 9.61
N THR A 29 -36.36 -44.10 9.37
CA THR A 29 -36.69 -42.67 9.44
C THR A 29 -36.55 -42.14 10.87
N ILE A 30 -37.02 -42.89 11.87
CA ILE A 30 -36.89 -42.53 13.29
C ILE A 30 -35.41 -42.54 13.72
N LEU A 31 -34.67 -43.60 13.37
CA LEU A 31 -33.23 -43.69 13.63
C LEU A 31 -32.47 -42.56 12.94
N GLY A 32 -32.83 -42.21 11.71
CA GLY A 32 -32.28 -41.07 10.98
C GLY A 32 -32.52 -39.74 11.70
N LYS A 33 -33.73 -39.52 12.24
CA LYS A 33 -34.04 -38.31 13.01
C LYS A 33 -33.28 -38.27 14.34
N VAL A 34 -33.22 -39.38 15.06
CA VAL A 34 -32.51 -39.48 16.35
C VAL A 34 -31.01 -39.27 16.16
N THR A 35 -30.41 -39.89 15.13
CA THR A 35 -28.98 -39.72 14.83
C THR A 35 -28.63 -38.31 14.39
N ARG A 36 -29.47 -37.62 13.60
CA ARG A 36 -29.29 -36.20 13.27
C ARG A 36 -29.36 -35.32 14.51
N SER A 37 -30.39 -35.51 15.36
CA SER A 37 -30.53 -34.75 16.60
C SER A 37 -29.35 -34.96 17.56
N LEU A 38 -28.83 -36.19 17.66
CA LEU A 38 -27.63 -36.48 18.45
C LEU A 38 -26.39 -35.80 17.85
N LYS A 39 -26.21 -35.83 16.53
CA LYS A 39 -25.09 -35.14 15.87
C LYS A 39 -25.14 -33.63 16.09
N GLU A 40 -26.31 -33.01 15.95
CA GLU A 40 -26.51 -31.58 16.23
C GLU A 40 -26.15 -31.23 17.68
N LYS A 41 -26.59 -32.03 18.65
CA LYS A 41 -26.22 -31.84 20.06
C LYS A 41 -24.73 -32.00 20.31
N VAL A 42 -24.07 -32.97 19.67
CA VAL A 42 -22.62 -33.15 19.79
C VAL A 42 -21.85 -31.98 19.19
N ILE A 43 -22.32 -31.44 18.06
CA ILE A 43 -21.75 -30.23 17.44
C ILE A 43 -21.91 -29.03 18.37
N ALA A 44 -23.11 -28.81 18.91
CA ALA A 44 -23.37 -27.72 19.86
C ALA A 44 -22.47 -27.80 21.11
N ILE A 45 -22.32 -29.00 21.70
CA ILE A 45 -21.42 -29.22 22.85
C ILE A 45 -19.95 -28.95 22.46
N SER A 46 -19.54 -29.33 21.24
CA SER A 46 -18.19 -29.06 20.73
C SER A 46 -17.93 -27.57 20.55
N GLU A 47 -18.91 -26.82 20.06
CA GLU A 47 -18.85 -25.37 19.89
C GLU A 47 -18.83 -24.64 21.24
N GLU A 48 -19.65 -25.06 22.20
CA GLU A 48 -19.61 -24.54 23.57
C GLU A 48 -18.25 -24.78 24.22
N LYS A 49 -17.67 -25.97 24.05
CA LYS A 49 -16.32 -26.27 24.56
C LYS A 49 -15.25 -25.38 23.92
N ARG A 50 -15.32 -25.13 22.60
CA ARG A 50 -14.41 -24.21 21.90
C ARG A 50 -14.58 -22.78 22.42
N ASN A 51 -15.81 -22.32 22.62
CA ASN A 51 -16.09 -20.98 23.15
C ASN A 51 -15.56 -20.81 24.59
N LEU A 52 -15.75 -21.82 25.44
CA LEU A 52 -15.19 -21.84 26.80
C LEU A 52 -13.66 -21.81 26.77
N GLN A 53 -13.03 -22.59 25.90
CA GLN A 53 -11.57 -22.57 25.73
C GLN A 53 -11.08 -21.19 25.29
N ALA A 54 -11.73 -20.56 24.31
CA ALA A 54 -11.38 -19.21 23.86
C ALA A 54 -11.55 -18.16 24.98
N MET A 55 -12.58 -18.28 25.82
CA MET A 55 -12.74 -17.42 26.99
C MET A 55 -11.63 -17.62 28.03
N ILE A 56 -11.24 -18.86 28.30
CA ILE A 56 -10.14 -19.19 29.22
C ILE A 56 -8.83 -18.61 28.69
N GLU A 57 -8.53 -18.75 27.40
CA GLU A 57 -7.34 -18.19 26.78
C GLU A 57 -7.32 -16.67 26.86
N LYS A 58 -8.44 -16.01 26.53
CA LYS A 58 -8.58 -14.56 26.64
C LYS A 58 -8.37 -14.06 28.08
N GLN A 59 -8.83 -14.80 29.09
CA GLN A 59 -8.55 -14.45 30.48
C GLN A 59 -7.09 -14.68 30.87
N LYS A 60 -6.47 -15.77 30.40
CA LYS A 60 -5.03 -16.01 30.59
C LYS A 60 -4.18 -14.91 29.95
N GLU A 61 -4.53 -14.43 28.75
CA GLU A 61 -3.85 -13.30 28.11
C GLU A 61 -3.99 -12.00 28.89
N LYS A 62 -5.19 -11.71 29.43
CA LYS A 62 -5.38 -10.54 30.30
C LYS A 62 -4.52 -10.62 31.57
N LEU A 63 -4.36 -11.81 32.14
CA LEU A 63 -3.50 -12.04 33.30
C LEU A 63 -2.00 -11.98 32.95
N LYS A 64 -1.60 -12.32 31.71
CA LYS A 64 -0.22 -12.15 31.22
C LYS A 64 0.10 -10.69 30.88
N ASN A 65 -0.86 -9.94 30.36
CA ASN A 65 -0.67 -8.55 29.93
C ASN A 65 -0.74 -7.56 31.09
N ASN A 66 -1.48 -7.88 32.15
CA ASN A 66 -1.34 -7.21 33.43
C ASN A 66 -0.17 -7.87 34.16
N ASP A 67 1.05 -7.34 33.98
CA ASP A 67 2.17 -7.66 34.85
C ASP A 67 1.82 -7.24 36.29
N PHE A 68 1.08 -8.09 37.00
CA PHE A 68 0.68 -7.88 38.39
C PHE A 68 1.92 -7.57 39.24
N ASP A 69 3.03 -8.24 38.94
CA ASP A 69 4.32 -7.98 39.56
C ASP A 69 4.87 -6.60 39.23
N ALA A 70 4.75 -6.11 37.99
CA ALA A 70 5.17 -4.76 37.64
C ALA A 70 4.29 -3.70 38.29
N GLU A 71 2.98 -3.96 38.42
CA GLU A 71 2.06 -3.06 39.11
C GLU A 71 2.30 -3.05 40.62
N LEU A 72 2.54 -4.22 41.23
CA LEU A 72 2.93 -4.37 42.62
C LEU A 72 4.26 -3.67 42.91
N ARG A 73 5.25 -3.81 42.02
CA ARG A 73 6.53 -3.06 42.10
C ARG A 73 6.31 -1.55 42.00
N LYS A 74 5.50 -1.09 41.05
CA LYS A 74 5.13 0.34 40.94
C LYS A 74 4.41 0.84 42.19
N ALA A 75 3.58 0.02 42.83
CA ALA A 75 2.93 0.36 44.09
C ALA A 75 3.96 0.48 45.23
N LYS A 76 4.89 -0.49 45.36
CA LYS A 76 5.99 -0.42 46.33
C LYS A 76 6.85 0.83 46.15
N VAL A 77 7.23 1.17 44.91
CA VAL A 77 8.01 2.39 44.62
C VAL A 77 7.22 3.66 44.99
N ARG A 78 5.89 3.68 44.79
CA ARG A 78 5.04 4.80 45.21
C ARG A 78 5.03 4.93 46.73
N GLU A 79 4.93 3.82 47.45
CA GLU A 79 4.95 3.81 48.91
C GLU A 79 6.29 4.30 49.47
N ILE A 80 7.40 3.82 48.90
CA ILE A 80 8.75 4.26 49.28
C ILE A 80 8.92 5.77 49.06
N LYS A 81 8.41 6.31 47.95
CA LYS A 81 8.44 7.77 47.68
C LYS A 81 7.62 8.56 48.68
N ARG A 82 6.47 8.03 49.11
CA ARG A 82 5.65 8.67 50.14
C ARG A 82 6.39 8.71 51.47
N GLN A 83 6.98 7.59 51.89
CA GLN A 83 7.79 7.52 53.11
C GLN A 83 8.96 8.50 53.07
N LYS A 84 9.65 8.61 51.93
CA LYS A 84 10.70 9.62 51.71
C LYS A 84 10.20 11.04 51.98
N GLN A 85 9.08 11.42 51.36
CA GLN A 85 8.51 12.76 51.51
C GLN A 85 8.08 13.03 52.96
N GLU A 86 7.50 12.05 53.64
CA GLU A 86 7.12 12.17 55.06
C GLU A 86 8.35 12.36 55.97
N LEU A 87 9.46 11.68 55.69
CA LEU A 87 10.72 11.84 56.42
C LEU A 87 11.41 13.19 56.12
N GLU A 88 11.40 13.64 54.88
CA GLU A 88 11.90 14.98 54.49
C GLU A 88 11.11 16.09 55.21
N ASN A 89 9.79 15.96 55.30
CA ASN A 89 8.96 16.90 56.06
C ASN A 89 9.29 16.90 57.56
N LYS A 90 9.50 15.72 58.16
CA LYS A 90 9.93 15.60 59.57
C LYS A 90 11.31 16.20 59.78
N LEU A 91 12.24 15.99 58.84
CA LEU A 91 13.59 16.56 58.87
C LEU A 91 13.53 18.09 58.86
N ASN A 92 12.78 18.67 57.92
CA ASN A 92 12.57 20.12 57.80
C ASN A 92 11.96 20.70 59.09
N HIS A 93 10.99 20.01 59.69
CA HIS A 93 10.40 20.45 60.95
C HIS A 93 11.42 20.49 62.10
N ILE A 94 12.28 19.46 62.21
CA ILE A 94 13.35 19.41 63.22
C ILE A 94 14.40 20.51 62.96
N GLU A 95 14.75 20.75 61.69
CA GLU A 95 15.69 21.81 61.32
C GLU A 95 15.15 23.20 61.70
N ASN A 96 13.88 23.47 61.42
CA ASN A 96 13.21 24.70 61.81
C ASN A 96 13.15 24.86 63.34
N SER A 97 12.88 23.76 64.06
CA SER A 97 12.90 23.76 65.54
C SER A 97 14.29 24.09 66.09
N LEU A 98 15.35 23.49 65.53
CA LEU A 98 16.73 23.80 65.91
C LEU A 98 17.11 25.25 65.62
N GLN A 99 16.72 25.79 64.46
CA GLN A 99 16.94 27.20 64.12
C GLN A 99 16.23 28.13 65.10
N HIS A 100 14.98 27.81 65.47
CA HIS A 100 14.23 28.60 66.44
C HIS A 100 14.88 28.57 67.83
N LEU A 101 15.34 27.40 68.31
CA LEU A 101 16.05 27.31 69.59
C LEU A 101 17.33 28.15 69.61
N ASN A 102 18.10 28.16 68.51
CA ASN A 102 19.30 28.97 68.42
C ASN A 102 18.99 30.47 68.44
N SER A 103 17.84 30.89 67.90
CA SER A 103 17.41 32.29 67.95
C SER A 103 16.91 32.76 69.33
N LEU A 104 16.60 31.84 70.25
CA LEU A 104 16.12 32.15 71.59
C LEU A 104 17.25 32.43 72.61
N GLU A 105 18.52 32.19 72.25
CA GLU A 105 19.67 32.44 73.15
C GLU A 105 19.97 33.95 73.38
N ASP A 106 19.39 34.85 72.58
CA ASP A 106 19.73 36.29 72.57
C ASP A 106 18.77 37.21 73.35
N PHE A 107 17.95 36.69 74.27
CA PHE A 107 17.04 37.55 75.05
C PHE A 107 17.78 38.37 76.13
N GLU A 108 17.83 39.70 75.95
CA GLU A 108 18.33 40.63 76.94
C GLU A 108 17.41 40.73 78.17
N TYR A 109 17.90 40.30 79.33
CA TYR A 109 17.16 40.38 80.59
C TYR A 109 17.17 41.82 81.15
N LYS A 110 15.99 42.43 81.29
CA LYS A 110 15.81 43.69 82.01
C LYS A 110 15.89 43.44 83.52
N LYS A 111 16.83 44.12 84.20
CA LYS A 111 17.03 43.98 85.65
C LYS A 111 15.82 44.57 86.42
N PRO A 112 15.12 43.79 87.26
CA PRO A 112 14.06 44.31 88.11
C PRO A 112 14.66 45.16 89.25
N ASN A 113 13.98 46.24 89.62
CA ASN A 113 14.43 47.18 90.64
C ASN A 113 13.90 46.78 92.03
N LEU A 114 14.63 45.92 92.77
CA LEU A 114 14.29 45.55 94.15
C LEU A 114 15.08 46.39 95.17
N GLN A 115 14.38 46.96 96.16
CA GLN A 115 14.94 47.88 97.18
C GLN A 115 15.65 47.16 98.36
N ASN A 116 15.36 45.88 98.62
CA ASN A 116 15.96 45.11 99.73
C ASN A 116 17.17 44.29 99.25
N LYS A 117 18.34 44.48 99.88
CA LYS A 117 19.63 43.90 99.46
C LYS A 117 19.69 42.37 99.61
N GLN A 118 19.16 41.80 100.69
CA GLN A 118 19.19 40.35 100.94
C GLN A 118 18.24 39.61 99.99
N ALA A 119 16.99 40.08 99.90
CA ALA A 119 16.01 39.54 98.95
C ALA A 119 16.47 39.66 97.49
N ARG A 120 17.26 40.69 97.16
CA ARG A 120 17.86 40.85 95.83
C ARG A 120 18.94 39.80 95.54
N GLN A 121 19.76 39.43 96.53
CA GLN A 121 20.78 38.38 96.36
C GLN A 121 20.14 37.01 96.17
N GLU A 122 19.22 36.61 97.05
CA GLU A 122 18.47 35.34 96.94
C GLU A 122 17.73 35.24 95.60
N TYR A 123 17.08 36.32 95.16
CA TYR A 123 16.41 36.36 93.86
C TYR A 123 17.37 36.12 92.70
N TYR A 124 18.57 36.71 92.70
CA TYR A 124 19.55 36.50 91.63
C TYR A 124 20.18 35.10 91.68
N GLU A 125 20.39 34.52 92.87
CA GLU A 125 20.87 33.14 93.00
C GLU A 125 19.84 32.13 92.50
N ASP A 126 18.58 32.30 92.88
CA ASP A 126 17.47 31.49 92.37
C ASP A 126 17.27 31.67 90.86
N LEU A 127 17.38 32.90 90.35
CA LEU A 127 17.31 33.18 88.92
C LEU A 127 18.47 32.54 88.17
N LYS A 128 19.69 32.59 88.72
CA LYS A 128 20.88 31.95 88.16
C LYS A 128 20.72 30.45 88.13
N ARG A 129 20.25 29.83 89.23
CA ARG A 129 19.98 28.38 89.29
C ARG A 129 18.91 27.96 88.28
N LYS A 130 17.79 28.69 88.19
CA LYS A 130 16.74 28.44 87.20
C LYS A 130 17.24 28.63 85.77
N SER A 131 18.07 29.63 85.53
CA SER A 131 18.73 29.86 84.23
C SER A 131 19.67 28.70 83.88
N GLU A 132 20.51 28.25 84.80
CA GLU A 132 21.41 27.11 84.60
C GLU A 132 20.63 25.82 84.33
N GLU A 133 19.58 25.53 85.10
CA GLU A 133 18.69 24.39 84.87
C GLU A 133 17.99 24.47 83.50
N ASN A 134 17.51 25.65 83.10
CA ASN A 134 16.91 25.85 81.78
C ASN A 134 17.94 25.67 80.65
N THR A 135 19.16 26.21 80.79
CA THR A 135 20.22 26.01 79.78
C THR A 135 20.60 24.54 79.64
N ARG A 136 20.63 23.77 80.75
CA ARG A 136 20.85 22.31 80.69
C ARG A 136 19.73 21.61 79.93
N LYS A 137 18.46 21.91 80.24
CA LYS A 137 17.30 21.34 79.53
C LYS A 137 17.30 21.69 78.05
N VAL A 138 17.66 22.92 77.69
CA VAL A 138 17.77 23.34 76.27
C VAL A 138 18.89 22.57 75.56
N LYS A 139 20.06 22.40 76.19
CA LYS A 139 21.17 21.60 75.64
C LYS A 139 20.81 20.14 75.47
N GLU A 140 20.13 19.54 76.44
CA GLU A 140 19.62 18.16 76.35
C GLU A 140 18.63 18.01 75.19
N TYR A 141 17.68 18.94 75.07
CA TYR A 141 16.71 18.96 73.98
C TYR A 141 17.38 19.15 72.61
N GLN A 142 18.37 20.03 72.49
CA GLN A 142 19.16 20.21 71.27
C GLN A 142 19.92 18.93 70.89
N ALA A 143 20.57 18.27 71.87
CA ALA A 143 21.26 17.00 71.64
C ALA A 143 20.29 15.90 71.19
N GLU A 144 19.10 15.84 71.76
CA GLU A 144 18.06 14.89 71.34
C GLU A 144 17.56 15.18 69.92
N GLN A 145 17.32 16.46 69.57
CA GLN A 145 16.92 16.83 68.21
C GLN A 145 18.00 16.50 67.18
N ARG A 146 19.28 16.67 67.51
CA ARG A 146 20.40 16.23 66.65
C ARG A 146 20.41 14.72 66.44
N ARG A 147 20.19 13.93 67.49
CA ARG A 147 20.06 12.46 67.38
C ARG A 147 18.88 12.05 66.50
N ARG A 148 17.72 12.71 66.64
CA ARG A 148 16.55 12.45 65.78
C ARG A 148 16.82 12.80 64.32
N LYS A 149 17.50 13.94 64.08
CA LYS A 149 17.94 14.36 62.75
C LYS A 149 18.83 13.32 62.08
N GLU A 150 19.81 12.79 62.81
CA GLU A 150 20.75 11.78 62.32
C GLU A 150 20.03 10.48 61.94
N LYS A 151 19.17 9.95 62.81
CA LYS A 151 18.35 8.76 62.51
C LYS A 151 17.44 8.93 61.28
N ILE A 152 16.86 10.12 61.10
CA ILE A 152 16.03 10.41 59.93
C ILE A 152 16.89 10.45 58.65
N LYS A 153 18.11 10.99 58.73
CA LYS A 153 19.04 10.98 57.60
C LYS A 153 19.46 9.57 57.20
N GLU A 154 19.84 8.73 58.17
CA GLU A 154 20.18 7.31 57.91
C GLU A 154 19.01 6.59 57.22
N HIS A 155 17.77 6.82 57.68
CA HIS A 155 16.59 6.22 57.07
C HIS A 155 16.31 6.74 55.65
N LEU A 156 16.59 8.03 55.38
CA LEU A 156 16.48 8.60 54.04
C LEU A 156 17.53 8.01 53.08
N GLU A 157 18.75 7.77 53.54
CA GLU A 157 19.81 7.12 52.78
C GLU A 157 19.44 5.68 52.40
N GLU A 158 18.90 4.91 53.35
CA GLU A 158 18.39 3.56 53.10
C GLU A 158 17.26 3.55 52.06
N ILE A 159 16.31 4.47 52.16
CA ILE A 159 15.23 4.62 51.16
C ILE A 159 15.79 4.98 49.77
N ASN A 160 16.80 5.84 49.70
CA ASN A 160 17.43 6.20 48.43
C ASN A 160 18.13 4.98 47.80
N ARG A 161 18.83 4.17 48.60
CA ARG A 161 19.46 2.92 48.13
C ARG A 161 18.42 1.97 47.52
N GLN A 162 17.29 1.76 48.19
CA GLN A 162 16.20 0.92 47.67
C GLN A 162 15.60 1.46 46.35
N LEU A 163 15.53 2.78 46.19
CA LEU A 163 15.07 3.40 44.94
C LEU A 163 16.08 3.23 43.80
N GLU A 164 17.38 3.22 44.09
CA GLU A 164 18.45 2.97 43.11
C GLU A 164 18.46 1.52 42.65
N GLU A 165 18.40 0.56 43.58
CA GLU A 165 18.31 -0.87 43.27
C GLU A 165 17.09 -1.20 42.37
N GLU A 166 15.92 -0.59 42.63
CA GLU A 166 14.74 -0.74 41.76
C GLU A 166 14.96 -0.15 40.35
N LYS A 167 15.67 0.97 40.24
CA LYS A 167 15.98 1.59 38.94
C LYS A 167 16.93 0.70 38.13
N GLU A 168 17.98 0.18 38.74
CA GLU A 168 18.95 -0.71 38.10
C GLU A 168 18.28 -2.00 37.63
N ARG A 169 17.47 -2.63 38.50
CA ARG A 169 16.73 -3.84 38.12
C ARG A 169 15.81 -3.59 36.93
N LYS A 170 15.17 -2.42 36.86
CA LYS A 170 14.32 -2.02 35.73
C LYS A 170 15.12 -1.76 34.45
N GLN A 171 16.36 -1.25 34.56
CA GLN A 171 17.25 -1.10 33.40
C GLN A 171 17.67 -2.46 32.86
N LEU A 172 18.12 -3.38 33.73
CA LEU A 172 18.47 -4.75 33.35
C LEU A 172 17.31 -5.48 32.67
N GLU A 173 16.08 -5.33 33.18
CA GLU A 173 14.89 -5.95 32.57
C GLU A 173 14.60 -5.39 31.16
N LYS A 174 14.82 -4.08 30.96
CA LYS A 174 14.67 -3.45 29.64
C LYS A 174 15.76 -3.90 28.67
N GLU A 175 17.01 -3.99 29.14
CA GLU A 175 18.13 -4.48 28.34
C GLU A 175 17.91 -5.94 27.94
N GLY A 176 17.43 -6.78 28.86
CA GLY A 176 17.04 -8.16 28.56
C GLY A 176 15.92 -8.25 27.51
N LYS A 177 14.88 -7.42 27.62
CA LYS A 177 13.81 -7.33 26.61
C LYS A 177 14.33 -6.88 25.25
N ASN A 178 15.22 -5.89 25.22
CA ASN A 178 15.83 -5.41 23.99
C ASN A 178 16.73 -6.47 23.35
N ALA A 179 17.51 -7.21 24.14
CA ALA A 179 18.36 -8.29 23.64
C ALA A 179 17.53 -9.43 23.01
N ILE A 180 16.42 -9.82 23.65
CA ILE A 180 15.48 -10.80 23.08
C ILE A 180 14.90 -10.28 21.75
N PHE A 181 14.45 -9.02 21.73
CA PHE A 181 13.93 -8.39 20.52
C PHE A 181 14.97 -8.35 19.39
N GLU A 182 16.24 -8.03 19.68
CA GLU A 182 17.31 -8.05 18.69
C GLU A 182 17.58 -9.45 18.13
N ILE A 183 17.50 -10.49 18.96
CA ILE A 183 17.63 -11.89 18.51
C ILE A 183 16.47 -12.27 17.60
N GLU A 184 15.23 -11.98 18.00
CA GLU A 184 14.02 -12.24 17.19
C GLU A 184 14.08 -11.49 15.86
N TYR A 185 14.51 -10.23 15.88
CA TYR A 185 14.68 -9.42 14.68
C TYR A 185 15.71 -10.02 13.71
N LYS A 186 16.85 -10.50 14.22
CA LYS A 186 17.87 -11.18 13.39
C LYS A 186 17.33 -12.48 12.78
N GLN A 187 16.62 -13.29 13.57
CA GLN A 187 16.00 -14.53 13.08
C GLN A 187 14.97 -14.26 11.98
N GLU A 188 14.15 -13.22 12.14
CA GLU A 188 13.16 -12.86 11.12
C GLU A 188 13.82 -12.35 9.83
N LEU A 189 14.93 -11.62 9.96
CA LEU A 189 15.73 -11.17 8.83
C LEU A 189 16.35 -12.35 8.05
N GLU A 190 16.85 -13.37 8.76
CA GLU A 190 17.35 -14.62 8.16
C GLU A 190 16.24 -15.37 7.42
N ARG A 191 15.04 -15.52 8.03
CA ARG A 191 13.88 -16.13 7.37
C ARG A 191 13.45 -15.37 6.13
N MET A 192 13.53 -14.04 6.15
CA MET A 192 13.21 -13.22 4.98
C MET A 192 14.21 -13.47 3.84
N GLN A 193 15.51 -13.57 4.16
CA GLN A 193 16.55 -13.89 3.18
C GLN A 193 16.38 -15.31 2.62
N GLU A 194 16.12 -16.30 3.46
CA GLU A 194 15.85 -17.68 3.04
C GLU A 194 14.63 -17.75 2.11
N ASN A 195 13.53 -17.09 2.48
CA ASN A 195 12.34 -17.01 1.63
C ASN A 195 12.60 -16.30 0.30
N LYS A 196 13.45 -15.28 0.29
CA LYS A 196 13.86 -14.60 -0.93
C LYS A 196 14.66 -15.53 -1.84
N MET A 197 15.61 -16.28 -1.29
CA MET A 197 16.40 -17.27 -2.03
C MET A 197 15.52 -18.38 -2.59
N ARG A 198 14.60 -18.90 -1.78
CA ARG A 198 13.64 -19.93 -2.20
C ARG A 198 12.76 -19.45 -3.37
N ARG A 199 12.22 -18.23 -3.30
CA ARG A 199 11.44 -17.64 -4.40
C ARG A 199 12.27 -17.47 -5.68
N GLN A 200 13.54 -17.13 -5.56
CA GLN A 200 14.44 -17.05 -6.72
C GLN A 200 14.64 -18.42 -7.37
N GLN A 201 14.87 -19.46 -6.56
CA GLN A 201 14.98 -20.83 -7.04
C GLN A 201 13.68 -21.31 -7.72
N GLU A 202 12.53 -21.07 -7.11
CA GLU A 202 11.22 -21.39 -7.70
C GLU A 202 11.00 -20.66 -9.04
N LEU A 203 11.40 -19.39 -9.14
CA LEU A 203 11.33 -18.63 -10.40
C LEU A 203 12.27 -19.18 -11.48
N GLU A 204 13.49 -19.57 -11.10
CA GLU A 204 14.43 -20.20 -12.04
C GLU A 204 13.92 -21.56 -12.52
N GLU A 205 13.34 -22.37 -11.64
CA GLU A 205 12.74 -23.65 -12.00
C GLU A 205 11.54 -23.45 -12.94
N MET A 206 10.67 -22.48 -12.66
CA MET A 206 9.55 -22.12 -13.55
C MET A 206 10.05 -21.69 -14.93
N LYS A 207 11.11 -20.88 -15.01
CA LYS A 207 11.72 -20.50 -16.30
C LYS A 207 12.27 -21.70 -17.06
N ARG A 208 12.92 -22.64 -16.38
CA ARG A 208 13.41 -23.89 -17.01
C ARG A 208 12.24 -24.69 -17.59
N ARG A 209 11.17 -24.88 -16.82
CA ARG A 209 9.95 -25.56 -17.29
C ARG A 209 9.30 -24.84 -18.47
N GLU A 210 9.28 -23.50 -18.49
CA GLU A 210 8.77 -22.73 -19.62
C GLU A 210 9.60 -22.95 -20.89
N ILE A 211 10.93 -22.98 -20.77
CA ILE A 211 11.83 -23.30 -21.89
C ILE A 211 11.57 -24.70 -22.41
N GLU A 212 11.48 -25.71 -21.53
CA GLU A 212 11.16 -27.10 -21.88
C GLU A 212 9.79 -27.20 -22.57
N LEU A 213 8.75 -26.55 -22.05
CA LEU A 213 7.43 -26.51 -22.66
C LEU A 213 7.44 -25.81 -24.03
N ALA A 214 8.24 -24.76 -24.20
CA ALA A 214 8.41 -24.09 -25.47
C ALA A 214 9.12 -24.99 -26.50
N GLU A 215 10.11 -25.77 -26.08
CA GLU A 215 10.77 -26.77 -26.93
C GLU A 215 9.81 -27.88 -27.36
N ILE A 216 9.00 -28.41 -26.44
CA ILE A 216 7.97 -29.40 -26.75
C ILE A 216 6.94 -28.83 -27.74
N LYS A 217 6.50 -27.57 -27.55
CA LYS A 217 5.56 -26.90 -28.46
C LYS A 217 6.15 -26.62 -29.85
N LYS A 218 7.47 -26.37 -29.95
CA LYS A 218 8.18 -26.18 -31.22
C LYS A 218 8.26 -27.47 -32.03
N GLN A 219 8.26 -28.63 -31.37
CA GLN A 219 8.24 -29.90 -32.07
C GLN A 219 6.87 -30.11 -32.73
N LYS A 220 6.85 -30.17 -34.07
CA LYS A 220 5.64 -30.49 -34.82
C LYS A 220 5.09 -31.86 -34.35
N PRO A 221 3.78 -31.99 -34.12
CA PRO A 221 3.16 -33.26 -33.73
C PRO A 221 3.39 -34.33 -34.81
N LEU A 222 3.43 -35.59 -34.38
CA LEU A 222 3.82 -36.73 -35.22
C LEU A 222 3.01 -36.83 -36.53
N TYR A 223 1.70 -36.57 -36.47
CA TYR A 223 0.84 -36.63 -37.65
C TYR A 223 1.21 -35.59 -38.71
N GLN A 224 1.64 -34.39 -38.31
CA GLN A 224 2.11 -33.36 -39.26
C GLN A 224 3.43 -33.78 -39.90
N LYS A 225 4.33 -34.40 -39.14
CA LYS A 225 5.58 -34.96 -39.69
C LYS A 225 5.28 -36.07 -40.71
N MET A 226 4.29 -36.91 -40.46
CA MET A 226 3.86 -37.94 -41.43
C MET A 226 3.21 -37.34 -42.67
N GLN A 227 2.38 -36.31 -42.52
CA GLN A 227 1.74 -35.60 -43.63
C GLN A 227 2.76 -34.86 -44.50
N GLU A 228 3.73 -34.16 -43.89
CA GLU A 228 4.82 -33.49 -44.63
C GLU A 228 5.65 -34.49 -45.43
N LYS A 229 6.00 -35.64 -44.83
CA LYS A 229 6.66 -36.73 -45.55
C LYS A 229 5.83 -37.25 -46.72
N PHE A 230 4.54 -37.50 -46.51
CA PHE A 230 3.65 -37.96 -47.58
C PHE A 230 3.54 -36.93 -48.73
N LEU A 231 3.38 -35.65 -48.41
CA LEU A 231 3.39 -34.55 -49.39
C LEU A 231 4.69 -34.52 -50.19
N GLN A 232 5.82 -34.66 -49.51
CA GLN A 232 7.14 -34.52 -50.11
C GLN A 232 7.56 -35.75 -50.93
N ASP A 233 7.25 -36.95 -50.45
CA ASP A 233 7.69 -38.22 -51.04
C ASP A 233 6.71 -38.76 -52.09
N VAL A 234 5.41 -38.44 -51.97
CA VAL A 234 4.35 -39.01 -52.83
C VAL A 234 3.69 -37.93 -53.69
N GLU A 235 3.12 -36.89 -53.07
CA GLU A 235 2.27 -35.93 -53.76
C GLU A 235 3.06 -34.97 -54.68
N MET A 236 4.20 -34.48 -54.22
CA MET A 236 5.07 -33.58 -54.99
C MET A 236 5.64 -34.24 -56.26
N PRO A 237 6.21 -35.46 -56.21
CA PRO A 237 6.66 -36.17 -57.41
C PRO A 237 5.52 -36.47 -58.41
N GLU A 238 4.31 -36.79 -57.92
CA GLU A 238 3.16 -36.99 -58.81
C GLU A 238 2.69 -35.70 -59.48
N LEU A 239 2.69 -34.58 -58.75
CA LEU A 239 2.39 -33.27 -59.31
C LEU A 239 3.41 -32.84 -60.36
N GLU A 240 4.69 -33.12 -60.15
CA GLU A 240 5.74 -32.86 -61.13
C GLU A 240 5.55 -33.70 -62.40
N LYS A 241 5.22 -34.99 -62.26
CA LYS A 241 4.88 -35.86 -63.41
C LYS A 241 3.69 -35.31 -64.19
N ARG A 242 2.60 -34.93 -63.52
CA ARG A 242 1.42 -34.33 -64.17
C ARG A 242 1.72 -33.00 -64.84
N LYS A 243 2.55 -32.14 -64.22
CA LYS A 243 3.01 -30.89 -64.83
C LYS A 243 3.84 -31.16 -66.09
N ALA A 244 4.74 -32.15 -66.05
CA ALA A 244 5.53 -32.55 -67.20
C ALA A 244 4.65 -33.11 -68.33
N GLU A 245 3.64 -33.93 -68.01
CA GLU A 245 2.67 -34.42 -69.00
C GLU A 245 1.85 -33.30 -69.63
N LEU A 246 1.37 -32.34 -68.84
CA LEU A 246 0.67 -31.17 -69.35
C LEU A 246 1.57 -30.28 -70.19
N ALA A 247 2.84 -30.11 -69.82
CA ALA A 247 3.82 -29.39 -70.63
C ALA A 247 4.05 -30.08 -71.98
N LYS A 248 4.19 -31.42 -72.00
CA LYS A 248 4.28 -32.22 -73.23
C LYS A 248 3.04 -32.05 -74.11
N LYS A 249 1.84 -32.09 -73.52
CA LYS A 249 0.58 -31.85 -74.26
C LYS A 249 0.52 -30.43 -74.81
N ARG A 250 0.89 -29.42 -74.02
CA ARG A 250 0.94 -28.02 -74.47
C ARG A 250 1.87 -27.83 -75.64
N LEU A 251 3.04 -28.47 -75.63
CA LEU A 251 4.01 -28.42 -76.72
C LEU A 251 3.47 -29.10 -77.99
N LEU A 252 2.76 -30.23 -77.85
CA LEU A 252 2.15 -30.94 -78.98
C LEU A 252 1.02 -30.14 -79.65
N PHE A 253 0.22 -29.41 -78.87
CA PHE A 253 -0.89 -28.60 -79.35
C PHE A 253 -0.54 -27.11 -79.49
N GLN A 254 0.74 -26.76 -79.40
CA GLN A 254 1.18 -25.40 -79.62
C GLN A 254 1.04 -25.07 -81.11
N PRO A 255 0.33 -23.99 -81.49
CA PRO A 255 0.33 -23.57 -82.88
C PRO A 255 1.77 -23.29 -83.30
N LEU A 256 2.14 -23.80 -84.49
CA LEU A 256 3.47 -23.62 -85.08
C LEU A 256 3.90 -22.16 -84.94
N SER A 257 5.11 -21.93 -84.41
CA SER A 257 5.61 -20.57 -84.20
C SER A 257 5.65 -19.84 -85.54
N LYS A 258 5.48 -18.52 -85.52
CA LYS A 258 5.71 -17.70 -86.72
C LYS A 258 7.13 -17.88 -87.25
N ASP A 259 8.08 -18.16 -86.35
CA ASP A 259 9.46 -18.45 -86.71
C ASP A 259 9.58 -19.83 -87.37
N ASP A 260 8.93 -20.88 -86.87
CA ASP A 260 8.90 -22.21 -87.51
C ASP A 260 8.21 -22.15 -88.88
N LEU A 261 7.12 -21.38 -88.99
CA LEU A 261 6.46 -21.10 -90.26
C LEU A 261 7.37 -20.29 -91.19
N ALA A 262 8.15 -19.35 -90.67
CA ALA A 262 9.12 -18.59 -91.45
C ALA A 262 10.31 -19.45 -91.85
N GLU A 263 10.76 -20.38 -91.03
CA GLU A 263 11.81 -21.36 -91.35
C GLU A 263 11.32 -22.37 -92.37
N HIS A 264 10.11 -22.91 -92.22
CA HIS A 264 9.49 -23.77 -93.22
C HIS A 264 9.23 -23.01 -94.52
N SER A 265 8.81 -21.74 -94.44
CA SER A 265 8.66 -20.86 -95.61
C SER A 265 10.00 -20.56 -96.25
N LYS A 266 11.07 -20.34 -95.46
CA LYS A 266 12.44 -20.18 -95.96
C LYS A 266 12.93 -21.46 -96.60
N TRP A 267 12.76 -22.62 -95.97
CA TRP A 267 13.11 -23.94 -96.49
C TRP A 267 12.36 -24.20 -97.80
N TYR A 268 11.05 -23.95 -97.84
CA TYR A 268 10.25 -24.07 -99.07
C TYR A 268 10.69 -23.05 -100.13
N SER A 269 11.01 -21.82 -99.72
CA SER A 269 11.57 -20.80 -100.61
C SER A 269 12.97 -21.18 -101.09
N GLN A 270 13.73 -21.93 -100.31
CA GLN A 270 15.08 -22.37 -100.59
C GLN A 270 15.06 -23.58 -101.52
N LEU A 271 14.13 -24.51 -101.31
CA LEU A 271 13.80 -25.60 -102.21
C LEU A 271 13.27 -25.06 -103.54
N ARG A 272 12.37 -24.07 -103.48
CA ARG A 272 11.89 -23.34 -104.67
C ARG A 272 13.00 -22.55 -105.32
N LYS A 273 13.91 -21.93 -104.55
CA LYS A 273 15.12 -21.27 -105.07
C LYS A 273 16.13 -22.27 -105.61
N GLU A 274 16.19 -23.50 -105.15
CA GLU A 274 17.05 -24.54 -105.71
C GLU A 274 16.47 -25.02 -107.02
N HIS A 275 15.16 -25.29 -107.06
CA HIS A 275 14.44 -25.59 -108.29
C HIS A 275 14.52 -24.44 -109.29
N ASN A 276 14.32 -23.20 -108.82
CA ASN A 276 14.51 -21.99 -109.58
C ASN A 276 15.97 -21.76 -109.91
N ALA A 277 16.95 -22.10 -109.07
CA ALA A 277 18.37 -22.00 -109.37
C ALA A 277 18.80 -23.09 -110.36
N GLN A 278 18.03 -24.15 -110.51
CA GLN A 278 18.24 -25.16 -111.54
C GLN A 278 17.77 -24.64 -112.89
N THR A 279 16.56 -24.04 -112.93
CA THR A 279 16.04 -23.29 -114.10
C THR A 279 16.80 -21.99 -114.36
N ASP A 280 17.32 -21.36 -113.33
CA ASP A 280 18.13 -20.15 -113.40
C ASP A 280 19.57 -20.52 -113.67
N LYS A 281 20.12 -21.71 -113.36
CA LYS A 281 21.42 -22.15 -113.91
C LYS A 281 21.32 -22.32 -115.43
N GLU A 282 20.16 -22.76 -115.93
CA GLU A 282 19.85 -22.74 -117.37
C GLU A 282 19.72 -21.31 -117.92
N MET A 283 19.24 -20.34 -117.13
CA MET A 283 19.12 -18.92 -117.51
C MET A 283 20.35 -18.04 -117.18
N THR A 284 21.22 -18.44 -116.25
CA THR A 284 22.38 -17.70 -115.73
C THR A 284 23.67 -18.16 -116.38
N GLN A 285 23.68 -19.28 -117.10
CA GLN A 285 24.61 -19.43 -118.22
C GLN A 285 24.38 -18.35 -119.32
N LYS A 286 23.23 -17.65 -119.30
CA LYS A 286 22.92 -16.49 -120.15
C LYS A 286 22.91 -15.15 -119.39
N SER A 287 23.25 -15.12 -118.10
CA SER A 287 23.12 -13.91 -117.27
C SER A 287 24.15 -13.90 -116.13
N ILE A 288 25.42 -14.17 -116.48
CA ILE A 288 26.60 -13.89 -115.64
C ILE A 288 26.82 -12.36 -115.48
N ASP A 289 26.04 -11.51 -116.15
CA ASP A 289 26.31 -10.07 -116.28
C ASP A 289 25.65 -9.12 -115.28
N HIS A 290 24.91 -9.56 -114.26
CA HIS A 290 24.28 -8.61 -113.34
C HIS A 290 24.42 -8.93 -111.85
N GLN A 291 25.59 -8.51 -111.35
CA GLN A 291 25.75 -7.64 -110.17
C GLN A 291 25.16 -8.15 -108.83
N MET A 292 26.04 -8.54 -107.90
CA MET A 292 26.46 -7.67 -106.78
C MET A 292 25.30 -7.07 -105.96
N ASN A 293 24.99 -7.66 -104.79
CA ASN A 293 25.23 -7.04 -103.47
C ASN A 293 24.42 -7.63 -102.30
N GLN A 294 25.18 -8.04 -101.27
CA GLN A 294 25.06 -7.70 -99.84
C GLN A 294 23.97 -8.30 -98.90
N LEU A 295 24.45 -8.45 -97.67
CA LEU A 295 24.00 -9.19 -96.47
C LEU A 295 23.23 -8.30 -95.46
N GLY A 296 22.56 -8.91 -94.46
CA GLY A 296 22.63 -8.39 -93.07
C GLY A 296 21.37 -8.28 -92.16
N VAL A 297 21.16 -9.34 -91.36
CA VAL A 297 20.69 -9.56 -89.96
C VAL A 297 20.27 -8.41 -88.97
N SER A 298 19.13 -8.64 -88.27
CA SER A 298 18.71 -8.53 -86.84
C SER A 298 19.04 -7.32 -85.90
N LYS A 299 18.05 -6.94 -85.06
CA LYS A 299 18.19 -6.21 -83.78
C LYS A 299 17.13 -6.63 -82.75
N ASN A 300 17.54 -6.85 -81.50
CA ASN A 300 16.73 -6.64 -80.28
C ASN A 300 17.64 -6.44 -79.06
N TYR A 301 17.53 -5.31 -78.35
CA TYR A 301 17.96 -5.11 -76.96
C TYR A 301 17.35 -3.82 -76.41
N LYS A 302 16.60 -3.91 -75.30
CA LYS A 302 16.36 -2.85 -74.28
C LYS A 302 15.39 -3.36 -73.18
N LEU A 303 15.92 -3.92 -72.08
CA LEU A 303 15.14 -4.15 -70.84
C LEU A 303 15.96 -4.00 -69.53
N GLU A 304 17.23 -3.62 -69.59
CA GLU A 304 18.14 -3.79 -68.43
C GLU A 304 18.35 -2.51 -67.58
N LYS A 305 17.86 -1.35 -68.02
CA LYS A 305 18.11 -0.06 -67.36
C LYS A 305 17.12 0.34 -66.25
N SER A 306 16.05 -0.42 -66.01
CA SER A 306 14.98 -0.01 -65.05
C SER A 306 15.09 -0.62 -63.65
N ILE A 307 16.02 -1.57 -63.44
CA ILE A 307 16.16 -2.32 -62.20
C ILE A 307 17.16 -1.61 -61.25
N ASP A 308 18.25 -1.06 -61.79
CA ASP A 308 19.32 -0.42 -61.01
C ASP A 308 18.92 0.88 -60.30
N GLU A 309 17.89 1.59 -60.78
CA GLU A 309 17.45 2.86 -60.19
C GLU A 309 16.59 2.65 -58.92
N LYS A 310 15.87 1.53 -58.82
CA LYS A 310 15.02 1.24 -57.65
C LYS A 310 15.83 0.81 -56.43
N GLU A 311 16.94 0.11 -56.65
CA GLU A 311 17.78 -0.43 -55.60
C GLU A 311 18.55 0.66 -54.84
N LYS A 312 18.96 1.74 -55.53
CA LYS A 312 19.61 2.90 -54.90
C LYS A 312 18.68 3.67 -53.95
N SER A 313 17.39 3.81 -54.28
CA SER A 313 16.45 4.57 -53.42
C SER A 313 16.15 3.90 -52.08
N ILE A 314 16.28 2.57 -52.01
CA ILE A 314 16.02 1.79 -50.80
C ILE A 314 17.20 1.91 -49.83
N GLN A 315 18.43 1.89 -50.34
CA GLN A 315 19.64 2.03 -49.51
C GLN A 315 19.74 3.41 -48.83
N ASP A 316 19.30 4.49 -49.48
CA ASP A 316 19.37 5.83 -48.90
C ASP A 316 18.33 6.05 -47.78
N LYS A 317 17.17 5.39 -47.86
CA LYS A 317 16.17 5.41 -46.77
C LYS A 317 16.66 4.71 -45.50
N LEU A 318 17.39 3.61 -45.64
CA LEU A 318 17.96 2.88 -44.49
C LEU A 318 18.99 3.74 -43.75
N LYS A 319 19.90 4.41 -44.47
CA LYS A 319 20.93 5.29 -43.88
C LYS A 319 20.34 6.45 -43.08
N LEU A 320 19.15 6.93 -43.46
CA LEU A 320 18.48 8.04 -42.77
C LEU A 320 17.86 7.60 -41.43
N VAL A 321 17.38 6.36 -41.34
CA VAL A 321 16.85 5.77 -40.10
C VAL A 321 17.98 5.56 -39.09
N ASP A 322 19.13 5.03 -39.54
CA ASP A 322 20.29 4.81 -38.67
C ASP A 322 20.82 6.12 -38.07
N ARG A 323 20.80 7.22 -38.82
CA ARG A 323 21.19 8.54 -38.31
C ARG A 323 20.22 9.04 -37.22
N LYS A 324 18.93 8.79 -37.36
CA LYS A 324 17.91 9.18 -36.37
C LYS A 324 18.06 8.40 -35.06
N ILE A 325 18.35 7.10 -35.15
CA ILE A 325 18.59 6.24 -33.97
C ILE A 325 19.83 6.73 -33.21
N LYS A 326 20.95 6.94 -33.91
CA LYS A 326 22.20 7.45 -33.30
C LYS A 326 22.02 8.80 -32.60
N TYR A 327 21.23 9.69 -33.19
CA TYR A 327 20.91 10.98 -32.57
C TYR A 327 20.04 10.84 -31.32
N ALA A 328 19.04 9.95 -31.35
CA ALA A 328 18.18 9.68 -30.20
C ALA A 328 18.97 9.10 -29.03
N ASP A 329 19.91 8.19 -29.29
CA ASP A 329 20.78 7.60 -28.26
C ASP A 329 21.70 8.66 -27.65
N LEU A 330 22.31 9.51 -28.49
CA LEU A 330 23.16 10.63 -28.03
C LEU A 330 22.38 11.61 -27.12
N VAL A 331 21.14 11.95 -27.49
CA VAL A 331 20.27 12.81 -26.66
C VAL A 331 19.95 12.13 -25.32
N ARG A 332 19.76 10.81 -25.31
CA ARG A 332 19.44 10.05 -24.11
C ARG A 332 20.63 9.96 -23.13
N GLU A 333 21.85 9.88 -23.65
CA GLU A 333 23.08 9.92 -22.85
C GLU A 333 23.36 11.32 -22.29
N MET A 334 23.22 12.36 -23.12
CA MET A 334 23.48 13.76 -22.74
C MET A 334 22.46 14.31 -21.73
N PHE A 335 21.20 13.87 -21.81
CA PHE A 335 20.10 14.36 -20.99
C PHE A 335 19.47 13.25 -20.15
N THR A 336 20.29 12.55 -19.37
CA THR A 336 19.75 11.63 -18.36
C THR A 336 19.04 12.46 -17.27
N PRO A 337 17.74 12.23 -17.02
CA PRO A 337 17.04 12.95 -15.97
C PRO A 337 17.69 12.59 -14.62
N SER A 338 18.17 13.61 -13.90
CA SER A 338 18.76 13.42 -12.57
C SER A 338 17.72 12.83 -11.63
N ILE A 339 17.96 11.59 -11.21
CA ILE A 339 17.04 10.90 -10.30
C ILE A 339 17.32 11.42 -8.89
N ASP A 340 16.40 12.22 -8.39
CA ASP A 340 16.43 12.71 -7.02
C ASP A 340 16.41 11.52 -6.03
N LYS A 341 17.49 11.41 -5.23
CA LYS A 341 17.67 10.36 -4.23
C LYS A 341 16.52 10.32 -3.22
N PHE A 342 15.88 11.46 -2.96
CA PHE A 342 14.73 11.52 -2.06
C PHE A 342 13.49 10.85 -2.67
N LYS A 343 13.21 11.11 -3.95
CA LYS A 343 12.13 10.43 -4.69
C LYS A 343 12.37 8.93 -4.83
N GLN A 344 13.62 8.49 -4.98
CA GLN A 344 13.95 7.06 -4.96
C GLN A 344 13.58 6.41 -3.63
N LYS A 345 13.96 7.02 -2.51
CA LYS A 345 13.59 6.51 -1.17
C LYS A 345 12.07 6.57 -0.92
N GLU A 346 11.38 7.60 -1.42
CA GLU A 346 9.92 7.70 -1.34
C GLU A 346 9.23 6.58 -2.15
N LEU A 347 9.72 6.31 -3.37
CA LEU A 347 9.25 5.20 -4.21
C LEU A 347 9.54 3.85 -3.56
N GLU A 348 10.71 3.68 -2.97
CA GLU A 348 11.10 2.48 -2.25
C GLU A 348 10.19 2.23 -1.05
N LEU A 349 9.92 3.26 -0.23
CA LEU A 349 8.95 3.22 0.87
C LEU A 349 7.52 2.95 0.39
N ARG A 350 7.11 3.45 -0.78
CA ARG A 350 5.80 3.13 -1.36
C ARG A 350 5.72 1.69 -1.83
N VAL A 351 6.76 1.20 -2.49
CA VAL A 351 6.86 -0.20 -2.92
C VAL A 351 6.88 -1.12 -1.70
N GLU A 352 7.56 -0.74 -0.62
CA GLU A 352 7.59 -1.47 0.65
C GLU A 352 6.21 -1.50 1.33
N LYS A 353 5.49 -0.37 1.36
CA LYS A 353 4.09 -0.29 1.82
C LYS A 353 3.12 -1.11 0.97
N LEU A 354 3.41 -1.31 -0.32
CA LEU A 354 2.61 -2.16 -1.22
C LEU A 354 2.96 -3.66 -1.08
N LYS A 355 4.21 -3.99 -0.71
CA LYS A 355 4.64 -5.37 -0.43
C LYS A 355 4.02 -5.93 0.84
N HIS A 356 3.76 -5.07 1.83
CA HIS A 356 3.03 -5.42 3.04
C HIS A 356 1.73 -4.62 3.10
N PRO A 357 0.67 -5.04 2.37
CA PRO A 357 -0.64 -4.44 2.55
C PRO A 357 -1.06 -4.74 3.99
N VAL A 358 -0.87 -3.77 4.88
CA VAL A 358 -1.46 -3.76 6.21
C VAL A 358 -2.95 -3.91 5.97
N ARG A 359 -3.49 -5.12 6.18
CA ARG A 359 -4.93 -5.30 6.35
C ARG A 359 -5.27 -4.33 7.48
N LYS A 360 -5.91 -3.21 7.14
CA LYS A 360 -6.58 -2.40 8.13
C LYS A 360 -7.60 -3.34 8.74
N GLU A 361 -7.26 -3.92 9.89
CA GLU A 361 -8.25 -4.51 10.77
C GLU A 361 -9.23 -3.39 11.03
N ILE A 362 -10.38 -3.50 10.35
CA ILE A 362 -11.56 -2.75 10.69
C ILE A 362 -11.79 -3.12 12.14
N LEU A 363 -11.43 -2.20 13.04
CA LEU A 363 -11.78 -2.20 14.44
C LEU A 363 -13.30 -2.32 14.50
N LYS A 364 -13.77 -3.57 14.54
CA LYS A 364 -15.12 -3.92 14.92
C LYS A 364 -15.22 -3.56 16.39
N SER A 365 -15.67 -2.33 16.64
CA SER A 365 -16.17 -1.95 17.95
C SER A 365 -17.26 -2.95 18.32
N SER A 366 -16.98 -3.71 19.36
CA SER A 366 -17.90 -4.61 20.03
C SER A 366 -19.16 -3.85 20.44
N GLN A 367 -20.25 -4.05 19.71
CA GLN A 367 -21.58 -4.10 20.31
C GLN A 367 -22.27 -5.39 19.90
N GLU A 368 -22.77 -6.00 20.96
CA GLU A 368 -23.30 -7.34 21.11
C GLU A 368 -24.52 -7.66 20.25
N LYS A 369 -24.63 -8.96 19.92
CA LYS A 369 -25.84 -9.76 19.67
C LYS A 369 -26.62 -9.39 18.39
N SER A 370 -27.03 -10.31 17.52
CA SER A 370 -27.23 -11.74 17.64
C SER A 370 -27.19 -12.36 16.24
N PHE A 371 -26.52 -13.50 16.17
CA PHE A 371 -26.78 -14.65 15.32
C PHE A 371 -28.25 -14.80 14.89
N VAL A 372 -28.53 -14.83 13.57
CA VAL A 372 -29.29 -15.91 12.89
C VAL A 372 -28.90 -15.94 11.40
N GLU A 373 -28.26 -17.05 11.04
CA GLU A 373 -28.39 -17.86 9.83
C GLU A 373 -29.05 -17.25 8.57
N SER A 374 -28.25 -17.20 7.50
CA SER A 374 -28.70 -17.15 6.11
C SER A 374 -28.46 -18.53 5.46
N TYR A 375 -29.52 -19.33 5.33
CA TYR A 375 -29.63 -20.29 4.23
C TYR A 375 -30.96 -20.10 3.52
N SER A 376 -30.85 -19.48 2.35
CA SER A 376 -31.52 -19.84 1.10
C SER A 376 -32.83 -20.64 1.22
N ASP A 377 -33.92 -19.93 1.01
CA ASP A 377 -35.24 -20.48 0.67
C ASP A 377 -35.19 -21.46 -0.52
N GLY A 378 -35.92 -22.55 -0.31
CA GLY A 378 -36.43 -23.47 -1.31
C GLY A 378 -37.72 -24.07 -0.76
N GLU A 379 -38.81 -23.31 -0.92
CA GLU A 379 -40.22 -23.75 -0.92
C GLU A 379 -40.89 -24.19 0.41
N GLY A 380 -41.65 -23.24 0.99
CA GLY A 380 -43.07 -23.43 1.28
C GLY A 380 -43.47 -24.12 2.60
N LYS A 381 -43.97 -23.33 3.57
CA LYS A 381 -45.28 -23.52 4.27
C LYS A 381 -45.51 -22.54 5.44
N LYS A 382 -46.67 -21.88 5.39
CA LYS A 382 -47.53 -21.32 6.46
C LYS A 382 -46.88 -20.39 7.52
N MET A 383 -46.99 -19.09 7.27
CA MET A 383 -46.62 -18.00 8.20
C MET A 383 -47.53 -17.91 9.44
N TRP A 384 -46.91 -17.97 10.62
CA TRP A 384 -47.44 -17.41 11.87
C TRP A 384 -47.30 -15.88 11.81
N LYS A 385 -48.38 -15.13 12.04
CA LYS A 385 -48.36 -13.66 12.09
C LYS A 385 -48.22 -13.21 13.55
N PRO A 386 -47.06 -12.67 14.00
CA PRO A 386 -46.95 -12.12 15.34
C PRO A 386 -47.83 -10.86 15.49
N ARG A 387 -48.57 -10.76 16.59
CA ARG A 387 -49.37 -9.57 16.94
C ARG A 387 -48.43 -8.36 17.10
N LYS A 388 -48.67 -7.31 16.32
CA LYS A 388 -47.95 -6.03 16.41
C LYS A 388 -48.49 -5.25 17.61
N TYR A 389 -47.62 -4.99 18.60
CA TYR A 389 -47.94 -4.04 19.66
C TYR A 389 -47.87 -2.60 19.10
N PRO A 390 -48.75 -1.68 19.54
CA PRO A 390 -48.66 -0.27 19.15
C PRO A 390 -47.33 0.32 19.66
N LYS A 391 -46.61 1.04 18.78
CA LYS A 391 -45.34 1.69 19.13
C LYS A 391 -45.60 2.79 20.16
N ASN A 392 -44.77 2.85 21.20
CA ASN A 392 -44.86 3.83 22.28
C ASN A 392 -44.57 5.26 21.74
N PRO A 393 -45.51 6.23 21.83
CA PRO A 393 -45.33 7.57 21.27
C PRO A 393 -44.26 8.42 21.96
N LEU A 394 -43.73 7.98 23.10
CA LEU A 394 -42.67 8.67 23.85
C LEU A 394 -41.26 8.36 23.35
N ILE A 395 -41.11 7.41 22.42
CA ILE A 395 -39.81 7.04 21.84
C ILE A 395 -39.71 7.70 20.46
N PRO A 396 -38.78 8.65 20.24
CA PRO A 396 -38.55 9.24 18.92
C PRO A 396 -38.26 8.15 17.90
N GLU A 397 -39.01 8.13 16.79
CA GLU A 397 -38.84 7.10 15.76
C GLU A 397 -37.40 7.13 15.23
N GLU A 398 -36.74 5.97 15.24
CA GLU A 398 -35.38 5.83 14.75
C GLU A 398 -35.31 6.35 13.32
N LYS A 399 -34.47 7.36 13.08
CA LYS A 399 -34.25 7.93 11.76
C LYS A 399 -33.83 6.80 10.81
N ASN A 400 -34.62 6.60 9.75
CA ASN A 400 -34.35 5.61 8.72
C ASN A 400 -32.88 5.70 8.28
N LYS A 401 -32.11 4.63 8.53
CA LYS A 401 -30.72 4.54 8.12
C LYS A 401 -30.70 4.52 6.60
N LYS A 402 -30.10 5.56 5.99
CA LYS A 402 -29.90 5.61 4.55
C LYS A 402 -29.05 4.41 4.15
N GLU A 403 -29.54 3.62 3.19
CA GLU A 403 -28.78 2.51 2.62
C GLU A 403 -27.44 3.03 2.08
N PRO A 404 -26.36 2.24 2.20
CA PRO A 404 -25.06 2.63 1.68
C PRO A 404 -25.14 2.76 0.16
N VAL A 405 -25.16 4.00 -0.32
CA VAL A 405 -25.02 4.29 -1.74
C VAL A 405 -23.67 3.73 -2.18
N LEU A 406 -23.68 2.82 -3.15
CA LEU A 406 -22.46 2.28 -3.77
C LEU A 406 -21.80 3.41 -4.58
N ILE A 407 -20.92 4.16 -3.92
CA ILE A 407 -20.19 5.26 -4.55
C ILE A 407 -19.06 4.66 -5.39
N ASP A 408 -19.13 4.85 -6.71
CA ASP A 408 -18.03 4.53 -7.63
C ASP A 408 -16.90 5.53 -7.42
N TYR A 409 -15.97 5.19 -6.53
CA TYR A 409 -14.80 6.00 -6.22
C TYR A 409 -13.92 6.31 -7.44
N LEU A 410 -13.94 5.48 -8.49
CA LEU A 410 -13.19 5.75 -9.71
C LEU A 410 -13.94 6.75 -10.60
N GLY A 411 -15.26 6.60 -10.71
CA GLY A 411 -16.16 7.56 -11.34
C GLY A 411 -16.10 8.93 -10.69
N GLU A 412 -16.24 9.00 -9.37
CA GLU A 412 -16.07 10.25 -8.59
C GLU A 412 -14.69 10.85 -8.77
N ARG A 413 -13.63 10.04 -8.83
CA ARG A 413 -12.25 10.55 -8.96
C ARG A 413 -11.91 10.99 -10.39
N ARG A 414 -12.59 10.45 -11.42
CA ARG A 414 -12.55 11.00 -12.79
C ARG A 414 -13.31 12.30 -12.85
N LYS A 415 -14.54 12.33 -12.31
CA LYS A 415 -15.37 13.53 -12.24
C LYS A 415 -14.72 14.65 -11.44
N ALA A 416 -14.08 14.35 -10.31
CA ALA A 416 -13.30 15.31 -9.53
C ALA A 416 -12.07 15.85 -10.28
N ARG A 417 -11.45 15.05 -11.15
CA ARG A 417 -10.36 15.51 -12.04
C ARG A 417 -10.89 16.38 -13.17
N GLU A 418 -12.05 16.05 -13.71
CA GLU A 418 -12.73 16.80 -14.76
C GLU A 418 -13.28 18.13 -14.21
N ASP A 419 -13.84 18.12 -13.01
CA ASP A 419 -14.27 19.30 -12.24
C ASP A 419 -13.07 20.15 -11.83
N ALA A 420 -11.93 19.55 -11.47
CA ALA A 420 -10.71 20.29 -11.17
C ALA A 420 -10.08 20.89 -12.43
N ALA A 421 -10.10 20.17 -13.56
CA ALA A 421 -9.57 20.64 -14.84
C ALA A 421 -10.46 21.72 -15.47
N SER A 422 -11.79 21.58 -15.39
CA SER A 422 -12.75 22.59 -15.82
C SER A 422 -12.73 23.83 -14.91
N LYS A 423 -12.42 23.67 -13.61
CA LYS A 423 -12.17 24.80 -12.69
C LYS A 423 -10.77 25.42 -12.86
N SER A 424 -9.77 24.70 -13.37
CA SER A 424 -8.43 25.22 -13.61
C SER A 424 -8.20 25.77 -15.02
N GLY A 425 -9.16 25.56 -15.94
CA GLY A 425 -9.12 26.09 -17.31
C GLY A 425 -9.43 27.59 -17.43
N THR A 426 -9.84 28.24 -16.34
CA THR A 426 -10.00 29.69 -16.27
C THR A 426 -9.35 30.21 -14.98
N ALA A 427 -8.28 30.98 -15.14
CA ALA A 427 -7.78 32.02 -14.24
C ALA A 427 -8.08 31.91 -12.73
N ARG A 428 -7.00 31.82 -11.93
CA ARG A 428 -6.77 32.60 -10.71
C ARG A 428 -7.98 32.76 -9.76
N LYS A 429 -8.39 31.69 -9.07
CA LYS A 429 -9.32 31.77 -7.92
C LYS A 429 -8.61 31.65 -6.55
N HIS A 430 -7.50 32.38 -6.38
CA HIS A 430 -6.95 32.68 -5.06
C HIS A 430 -7.00 34.17 -4.72
N ASN A 431 -7.79 34.95 -5.48
CA ASN A 431 -8.17 36.29 -5.06
C ASN A 431 -9.19 36.18 -3.93
N VAL A 432 -8.71 36.29 -2.69
CA VAL A 432 -9.53 36.83 -1.60
C VAL A 432 -9.72 38.30 -1.94
N ASP A 433 -10.74 38.62 -2.74
CA ASP A 433 -11.05 40.01 -3.10
C ASP A 433 -11.55 40.73 -1.84
N TRP A 434 -10.66 41.47 -1.21
CA TRP A 434 -10.96 42.39 -0.11
C TRP A 434 -11.59 43.68 -0.66
N GLU A 435 -11.40 43.97 -1.95
CA GLU A 435 -11.98 45.14 -2.63
C GLU A 435 -13.52 45.09 -2.68
N GLU A 436 -14.11 43.89 -2.71
CA GLU A 436 -15.57 43.73 -2.64
C GLU A 436 -16.16 44.25 -1.32
N ASP A 437 -15.41 44.19 -0.21
CA ASP A 437 -15.89 44.66 1.09
C ASP A 437 -15.91 46.19 1.19
N LEU A 438 -15.22 46.90 0.30
CA LEU A 438 -15.28 48.37 0.21
C LEU A 438 -16.65 48.83 -0.31
N ASN A 439 -17.25 48.05 -1.21
CA ASN A 439 -18.48 48.38 -1.92
C ASN A 439 -19.76 48.02 -1.15
N LEU A 440 -19.67 47.33 -0.01
CA LEU A 440 -20.84 46.98 0.79
C LEU A 440 -21.41 48.21 1.52
N GLU A 441 -22.73 48.28 1.71
CA GLU A 441 -23.37 49.34 2.51
C GLU A 441 -23.26 49.04 4.03
N LEU A 442 -22.05 49.09 4.58
CA LEU A 442 -21.80 48.99 6.03
C LEU A 442 -21.19 50.28 6.60
N THR A 443 -21.26 50.45 7.91
CA THR A 443 -20.55 51.52 8.63
C THR A 443 -19.04 51.42 8.39
N ASN A 444 -18.34 52.55 8.26
CA ASN A 444 -16.88 52.60 8.02
C ASN A 444 -16.09 51.73 9.00
N GLU A 445 -16.45 51.72 10.28
CA GLU A 445 -15.82 50.87 11.31
C GLU A 445 -15.97 49.37 11.00
N GLN A 446 -17.15 48.93 10.58
CA GLN A 446 -17.43 47.54 10.24
C GLN A 446 -16.73 47.11 8.94
N LYS A 447 -16.60 48.04 7.97
CA LYS A 447 -15.79 47.82 6.77
C LYS A 447 -14.32 47.65 7.13
N ALA A 448 -13.78 48.54 7.95
CA ALA A 448 -12.40 48.50 8.41
C ALA A 448 -12.08 47.19 9.14
N GLU A 449 -12.98 46.72 10.01
CA GLU A 449 -12.80 45.44 10.72
C GLU A 449 -12.79 44.23 9.78
N ARG A 450 -13.69 44.19 8.79
CA ARG A 450 -13.74 43.11 7.79
C ARG A 450 -12.51 43.10 6.88
N ILE A 451 -12.10 44.26 6.39
CA ILE A 451 -10.92 44.40 5.53
C ILE A 451 -9.67 44.03 6.32
N LYS A 452 -9.55 44.42 7.60
CA LYS A 452 -8.46 44.02 8.49
C LYS A 452 -8.39 42.50 8.64
N ALA A 453 -9.52 41.84 8.92
CA ALA A 453 -9.58 40.39 9.06
C ALA A 453 -9.23 39.65 7.75
N LYS A 454 -9.62 40.18 6.59
CA LYS A 454 -9.21 39.63 5.28
C LYS A 454 -7.72 39.86 5.03
N ALA A 455 -7.19 41.03 5.34
CA ALA A 455 -5.78 41.36 5.17
C ALA A 455 -4.86 40.44 6.00
N GLU A 456 -5.25 40.13 7.24
CA GLU A 456 -4.53 39.18 8.11
C GLU A 456 -4.57 37.75 7.56
N LYS A 457 -5.70 37.31 6.99
CA LYS A 457 -5.82 35.99 6.36
C LYS A 457 -4.90 35.88 5.14
N ILE A 458 -4.91 36.89 4.26
CA ILE A 458 -4.05 36.95 3.08
C ILE A 458 -2.58 36.91 3.49
N GLU A 459 -2.18 37.69 4.49
CA GLU A 459 -0.80 37.71 4.99
C GLU A 459 -0.37 36.36 5.56
N LYS A 460 -1.23 35.73 6.36
CA LYS A 460 -0.93 34.43 6.96
C LYS A 460 -0.78 33.33 5.91
N GLU A 461 -1.58 33.38 4.85
CA GLU A 461 -1.46 32.47 3.71
C GLU A 461 -0.19 32.74 2.90
N ALA A 462 0.13 34.01 2.64
CA ALA A 462 1.35 34.42 1.94
C ALA A 462 2.61 33.95 2.68
N ARG A 463 2.72 34.20 4.00
CA ARG A 463 3.85 33.75 4.82
C ARG A 463 4.00 32.23 4.84
N ARG A 464 2.88 31.50 4.83
CA ARG A 464 2.90 30.03 4.76
C ARG A 464 3.46 29.55 3.42
N LYS A 465 3.06 30.18 2.31
CA LYS A 465 3.56 29.88 0.96
C LYS A 465 5.03 30.31 0.79
N GLU A 466 5.43 31.42 1.38
CA GLU A 466 6.82 31.90 1.42
C GLU A 466 7.75 30.89 2.12
N LEU A 467 7.34 30.36 3.28
CA LEU A 467 8.11 29.35 4.01
C LEU A 467 8.28 28.06 3.20
N LEU A 468 7.26 27.69 2.42
CA LEU A 468 7.33 26.57 1.47
C LEU A 468 8.27 26.87 0.30
N LEU A 469 8.27 28.09 -0.23
CA LEU A 469 9.17 28.50 -1.31
C LEU A 469 10.64 28.50 -0.90
N ASN A 470 10.94 28.96 0.31
CA ASN A 470 12.31 28.94 0.86
C ASN A 470 12.90 27.53 0.96
N SER A 471 12.06 26.49 1.00
CA SER A 471 12.49 25.09 1.02
C SER A 471 12.73 24.48 -0.37
N THR A 472 12.35 25.18 -1.44
CA THR A 472 12.46 24.70 -2.83
C THR A 472 13.61 25.34 -3.58
N THR A 473 14.18 24.64 -4.56
CA THR A 473 15.31 25.14 -5.36
C THR A 473 14.90 26.32 -6.24
N PRO A 474 15.72 27.40 -6.29
CA PRO A 474 15.35 28.66 -6.94
C PRO A 474 15.28 28.61 -8.48
N ASN A 475 15.79 27.55 -9.12
CA ASN A 475 15.95 27.48 -10.58
C ASN A 475 14.79 26.81 -11.34
N ASN A 476 13.66 26.49 -10.72
CA ASN A 476 12.51 25.93 -11.43
C ASN A 476 11.55 27.05 -11.89
N LEU A 477 11.08 26.99 -13.14
CA LEU A 477 10.08 27.93 -13.67
C LEU A 477 8.83 28.01 -12.76
N SER A 478 8.41 26.86 -12.22
CA SER A 478 7.27 26.79 -11.29
C SER A 478 7.52 27.44 -9.92
N THR A 479 8.78 27.55 -9.46
CA THR A 479 9.07 28.29 -8.22
C THR A 479 9.03 29.80 -8.46
N LEU A 480 9.36 30.25 -9.67
CA LEU A 480 9.26 31.66 -10.06
C LEU A 480 7.79 32.12 -10.15
N GLU A 481 6.91 31.32 -10.76
CA GLU A 481 5.47 31.62 -10.82
C GLU A 481 4.84 31.66 -9.42
N LYS A 482 5.26 30.74 -8.55
CA LYS A 482 4.78 30.69 -7.16
C LYS A 482 5.32 31.83 -6.31
N SER A 483 6.57 32.28 -6.54
CA SER A 483 7.11 33.44 -5.84
C SER A 483 6.41 34.72 -6.28
N GLU A 484 6.03 34.82 -7.56
CA GLU A 484 5.18 35.91 -8.05
C GLU A 484 3.79 35.92 -7.38
N ASP A 485 3.15 34.76 -7.25
CA ASP A 485 1.87 34.62 -6.52
C ASP A 485 1.99 35.09 -5.06
N VAL A 486 3.04 34.67 -4.36
CA VAL A 486 3.29 35.11 -2.97
C VAL A 486 3.51 36.62 -2.89
N ASN A 487 4.27 37.20 -3.81
CA ASN A 487 4.47 38.65 -3.88
C ASN A 487 3.15 39.39 -4.12
N GLN A 488 2.29 38.89 -5.01
CA GLN A 488 0.97 39.47 -5.26
C GLN A 488 0.08 39.41 -4.00
N MET A 489 0.11 38.31 -3.23
CA MET A 489 -0.61 38.20 -1.96
C MET A 489 -0.08 39.16 -0.88
N LEU A 490 1.23 39.34 -0.79
CA LEU A 490 1.81 40.31 0.14
C LEU A 490 1.42 41.74 -0.22
N ILE A 491 1.49 42.09 -1.52
CA ILE A 491 1.08 43.40 -2.02
C ILE A 491 -0.41 43.64 -1.74
N SER A 492 -1.28 42.64 -1.98
CA SER A 492 -2.71 42.79 -1.71
C SER A 492 -3.02 42.94 -0.22
N SER A 493 -2.31 42.23 0.66
CA SER A 493 -2.42 42.42 2.11
C SER A 493 -2.01 43.83 2.54
N ILE A 494 -0.92 44.37 1.97
CA ILE A 494 -0.47 45.75 2.25
C ILE A 494 -1.52 46.76 1.79
N ARG A 495 -2.05 46.61 0.56
CA ARG A 495 -3.12 47.48 0.03
C ARG A 495 -4.36 47.45 0.92
N ALA A 496 -4.79 46.25 1.35
CA ALA A 496 -5.92 46.10 2.25
C ALA A 496 -5.68 46.80 3.60
N LYS A 497 -4.48 46.67 4.18
CA LYS A 497 -4.13 47.38 5.43
C LYS A 497 -4.09 48.90 5.27
N LEU A 498 -3.64 49.40 4.12
CA LEU A 498 -3.68 50.84 3.82
C LEU A 498 -5.13 51.33 3.70
N ALA A 499 -6.00 50.58 3.03
CA ALA A 499 -7.42 50.91 2.94
C ALA A 499 -8.11 50.95 4.32
N VAL A 500 -7.72 50.07 5.24
CA VAL A 500 -8.20 50.13 6.65
C VAL A 500 -7.82 51.46 7.29
N LEU A 501 -6.59 51.96 7.06
CA LEU A 501 -6.15 53.23 7.63
C LEU A 501 -6.93 54.41 7.05
N GLU A 502 -7.21 54.41 5.74
CA GLU A 502 -8.01 55.45 5.08
C GLU A 502 -9.46 55.50 5.60
N HIS A 503 -10.04 54.35 5.93
CA HIS A 503 -11.40 54.25 6.49
C HIS A 503 -11.48 54.54 8.00
N VAL A 504 -10.37 54.47 8.73
CA VAL A 504 -10.31 54.83 10.15
C VAL A 504 -10.00 56.31 10.33
N SER A 505 -9.35 56.95 9.35
CA SER A 505 -8.98 58.36 9.37
C SER A 505 -10.10 59.32 8.94
N ASN A 506 -11.12 58.82 8.24
CA ASN A 506 -12.31 59.55 7.78
C ASN A 506 -13.53 59.15 8.60
#